data_AF-A0A6P5GND6-F1
#
_entry.id   AF-A0A6P5GND6-F1
#
_cell.length_a   1.000
_cell.length_b   1.000
_cell.length_c   1.000
_cell.angle_alpha   90.00
_cell.angle_beta   90.00
_cell.angle_gamma   90.00
#
_symmetry.space_group_name_H-M   'P 1'
#
loop_
_entity.id
_entity.type
_entity.pdbx_description
1 polymer ?
#
loop_
_entity_poly.entity_id
_entity_poly.type
_entity_poly.pdbx_seq_one_letter_code
_entity_poly.pdbx_strand_id
1 'polypeptide(L)'
;MYCSIGVGSECSNIRKLVWANRNIISTLGLQQLLQICAKEKSLILGKSSHALAIHAGLLTDTLTCNILINLYSKCGQIDPARRVFDRMPGRSIVSWNTMIGGYTQYGKDIEALRLFLRMHQEGTPMSEFTLSSILCACAAKFAITECKQLHALALKSAMDSNVFVGTAILDVYAKCNMINHACQMFDEMPERSSVTWSSMIAGYVQNDLHEEALKLFRRAQKMGTELTQFSLSATVSACASLAATIEGTQLHAIVMKAGFDSNIFVITSLLDVYSRCGQIEKAYLVFTDIKEKNVVLWNAMVAGFSRHAHVWECMILFEKMQQNAMHPNEVTYISVLSAFSHTGLVEKGRHYFRLLMNDKNVQPNVLHYSCIVDVLGRAGHVNEAWELMAKMPFEATASMWGSLLGSCRIHGNPELAKIAAGHLFQLEPYNAANLVLLSNIYAASANWGEVIMARKILKGSGAKKETGKSWIEVKGKVHIFVVGEREHCKISDIYAKMEDLINEMTELGYRTDTRCDLHDVKEDEKGELLKHHSEKLALAFGLMSLPCKIPIRINKNLRVCGDCHSFMKLASRITGREIIVRDLNRFHHFSGGSCSCRDFW
;
A
#
# COMPACT_ATOMS: atom_id res chain seq x y z
N MET A 1 7.80 -0.81 -45.47
CA MET A 1 6.87 -1.76 -46.09
C MET A 1 5.90 -2.19 -44.99
N TYR A 2 4.62 -1.83 -45.17
CA TYR A 2 3.41 -1.98 -44.35
C TYR A 2 3.43 -2.73 -42.99
N CYS A 3 2.97 -2.04 -41.95
CA CYS A 3 1.92 -2.58 -41.06
C CYS A 3 1.08 -1.42 -40.49
N SER A 4 0.07 -1.03 -41.25
CA SER A 4 -0.98 -0.08 -40.91
C SER A 4 -2.06 -0.81 -40.13
N ILE A 5 -2.12 -0.59 -38.82
CA ILE A 5 -3.23 -1.07 -37.98
C ILE A 5 -4.37 -0.05 -38.05
N GLY A 6 -5.28 -0.27 -39.00
CA GLY A 6 -6.73 -0.34 -38.78
C GLY A 6 -7.52 0.71 -37.99
N VAL A 7 -7.10 1.98 -37.85
CA VAL A 7 -7.95 3.02 -37.17
C VAL A 7 -8.22 4.27 -38.05
N GLY A 8 -7.71 4.30 -39.28
CA GLY A 8 -7.77 5.49 -40.14
C GLY A 8 -9.01 5.67 -41.02
N SER A 9 -9.75 4.59 -41.34
CA SER A 9 -10.80 4.65 -42.37
C SER A 9 -12.10 5.29 -41.87
N GLU A 10 -12.59 4.92 -40.68
CA GLU A 10 -13.83 5.48 -40.11
C GLU A 10 -13.68 6.97 -39.76
N CYS A 11 -12.57 7.35 -39.13
CA CYS A 11 -12.32 8.76 -38.77
C CYS A 11 -12.17 9.68 -40.00
N SER A 12 -11.63 9.15 -41.12
CA SER A 12 -11.54 9.88 -42.39
C SER A 12 -12.90 10.07 -43.08
N ASN A 13 -13.79 9.09 -42.98
CA ASN A 13 -15.17 9.19 -43.47
C ASN A 13 -16.03 10.11 -42.60
N ILE A 14 -15.80 10.12 -41.27
CA ILE A 14 -16.48 11.01 -40.32
C ILE A 14 -16.11 12.48 -40.57
N ARG A 15 -14.83 12.78 -40.82
CA ARG A 15 -14.40 14.16 -41.18
C ARG A 15 -15.08 14.66 -42.47
N LYS A 16 -15.26 13.78 -43.46
CA LYS A 16 -15.98 14.12 -44.70
C LYS A 16 -17.48 14.36 -44.47
N LEU A 17 -18.11 13.60 -43.56
CA LEU A 17 -19.53 13.76 -43.19
C LEU A 17 -19.83 15.07 -42.47
N VAL A 18 -18.92 15.56 -41.61
CA VAL A 18 -19.09 16.83 -40.88
C VAL A 18 -18.95 18.05 -41.82
N TRP A 19 -18.23 17.92 -42.94
CA TRP A 19 -17.94 19.02 -43.87
C TRP A 19 -18.71 18.97 -45.20
N ALA A 20 -19.37 17.86 -45.53
CA ALA A 20 -20.20 17.73 -46.73
C ALA A 20 -21.68 17.73 -46.35
N ASN A 21 -22.38 18.80 -46.73
CA ASN A 21 -23.84 19.04 -46.61
C ASN A 21 -24.40 19.43 -45.23
N ARG A 22 -24.51 20.74 -45.02
CA ARG A 22 -25.20 21.42 -43.92
C ARG A 22 -26.71 21.11 -43.79
N ASN A 23 -27.32 20.36 -44.71
CA ASN A 23 -28.76 20.08 -44.74
C ASN A 23 -29.16 18.59 -44.61
N ILE A 24 -28.22 17.65 -44.34
CA ILE A 24 -28.54 16.21 -44.28
C ILE A 24 -27.71 15.50 -43.20
N ILE A 25 -27.77 15.96 -41.94
CA ILE A 25 -27.46 15.06 -40.83
C ILE A 25 -28.77 14.87 -40.09
N SER A 26 -29.36 13.67 -40.23
CA SER A 26 -30.55 13.31 -39.47
C SER A 26 -30.24 13.37 -37.98
N THR A 27 -31.23 13.67 -37.15
CA THR A 27 -31.10 13.67 -35.68
C THR A 27 -30.41 12.40 -35.16
N LEU A 28 -30.76 11.25 -35.75
CA LEU A 28 -30.16 9.95 -35.44
C LEU A 28 -28.67 9.89 -35.81
N GLY A 29 -28.28 10.40 -36.97
CA GLY A 29 -26.87 10.45 -37.40
C GLY A 29 -26.01 11.32 -36.49
N LEU A 30 -26.55 12.46 -36.02
CA LEU A 30 -25.83 13.32 -35.07
C LEU A 30 -25.71 12.67 -33.69
N GLN A 31 -26.75 12.01 -33.20
CA GLN A 31 -26.73 11.27 -31.93
C GLN A 31 -25.70 10.12 -31.95
N GLN A 32 -25.65 9.35 -33.04
CA GLN A 32 -24.64 8.29 -33.22
C GLN A 32 -23.23 8.86 -33.22
N LEU A 33 -23.01 9.97 -33.93
CA LEU A 33 -21.70 10.60 -34.00
C LEU A 33 -21.26 11.14 -32.63
N LEU A 34 -22.17 11.71 -31.84
CA LEU A 34 -21.90 12.11 -30.46
C LEU A 34 -21.58 10.92 -29.54
N GLN A 35 -22.28 9.79 -29.69
CA GLN A 35 -21.98 8.56 -28.95
C GLN A 35 -20.59 7.99 -29.30
N ILE A 36 -20.21 8.02 -30.58
CA ILE A 36 -18.86 7.63 -31.02
C ILE A 36 -17.82 8.55 -30.39
N CYS A 37 -18.04 9.87 -30.42
CA CYS A 37 -17.14 10.83 -29.76
C CYS A 37 -17.00 10.53 -28.26
N ALA A 38 -18.09 10.12 -27.59
CA ALA A 38 -18.08 9.76 -26.17
C ALA A 38 -17.31 8.46 -25.92
N LYS A 39 -17.40 7.49 -26.83
CA LYS A 39 -16.66 6.22 -26.77
C LYS A 39 -15.16 6.43 -26.98
N GLU A 40 -14.79 7.27 -27.94
CA GLU A 40 -13.40 7.59 -28.29
C GLU A 40 -12.77 8.68 -27.41
N LYS A 41 -13.55 9.31 -26.52
CA LYS A 41 -13.13 10.47 -25.71
C LYS A 41 -12.59 11.64 -26.57
N SER A 42 -13.16 11.81 -27.77
CA SER A 42 -12.76 12.85 -28.73
C SER A 42 -13.43 14.18 -28.41
N LEU A 43 -12.76 15.00 -27.59
CA LEU A 43 -13.32 16.27 -27.12
C LEU A 43 -13.50 17.30 -28.25
N ILE A 44 -12.58 17.37 -29.21
CA ILE A 44 -12.62 18.35 -30.29
C ILE A 44 -13.81 18.07 -31.21
N LEU A 45 -13.93 16.82 -31.69
CA LEU A 45 -15.04 16.42 -32.54
C LEU A 45 -16.37 16.52 -31.79
N GLY A 46 -16.39 16.13 -30.51
CA GLY A 46 -17.55 16.27 -29.64
C GLY A 46 -18.05 17.71 -29.50
N LYS A 47 -17.15 18.69 -29.35
CA LYS A 47 -17.51 20.13 -29.30
C LYS A 47 -18.07 20.62 -30.63
N SER A 48 -17.49 20.23 -31.76
CA SER A 48 -18.01 20.58 -33.09
C SER A 48 -19.42 20.01 -33.31
N SER A 49 -19.66 18.77 -32.91
CA SER A 49 -20.96 18.11 -33.01
C SER A 49 -22.00 18.68 -32.06
N HIS A 50 -21.59 19.12 -30.87
CA HIS A 50 -22.47 19.88 -29.97
C HIS A 50 -22.89 21.23 -30.59
N ALA A 51 -21.97 21.95 -31.25
CA ALA A 51 -22.33 23.17 -31.96
C ALA A 51 -23.37 22.92 -33.07
N LEU A 52 -23.21 21.82 -33.83
CA LEU A 52 -24.22 21.40 -34.81
C LEU A 52 -25.57 21.06 -34.14
N ALA A 53 -25.57 20.41 -32.97
CA ALA A 53 -26.79 20.12 -32.21
C ALA A 53 -27.52 21.40 -31.75
N ILE A 54 -26.76 22.45 -31.39
CA ILE A 54 -27.30 23.78 -31.07
C ILE A 54 -27.98 24.38 -32.30
N HIS A 55 -27.30 24.38 -33.45
CA HIS A 55 -27.85 24.92 -34.69
C HIS A 55 -29.08 24.16 -35.18
N ALA A 56 -29.13 22.85 -34.97
CA ALA A 56 -30.27 21.99 -35.31
C ALA A 56 -31.44 22.09 -34.31
N GLY A 57 -31.32 22.89 -33.24
CA GLY A 57 -32.38 23.05 -32.23
C GLY A 57 -32.61 21.81 -31.35
N LEU A 58 -31.65 20.88 -31.31
CA LEU A 58 -31.80 19.59 -30.61
C LEU A 58 -31.50 19.66 -29.10
N LEU A 59 -31.22 20.85 -28.55
CA LEU A 59 -30.99 21.02 -27.11
C LEU A 59 -32.27 20.95 -26.26
N THR A 60 -33.44 20.88 -26.89
CA THR A 60 -34.71 20.58 -26.21
C THR A 60 -34.97 19.08 -26.11
N ASP A 61 -34.26 18.25 -26.89
CA ASP A 61 -34.38 16.79 -26.87
C ASP A 61 -33.57 16.20 -25.71
N THR A 62 -34.28 15.55 -24.77
CA THR A 62 -33.70 14.95 -23.56
C THR A 62 -32.64 13.89 -23.89
N LEU A 63 -32.83 13.10 -24.96
CA LEU A 63 -31.87 12.05 -25.35
C LEU A 63 -30.54 12.66 -25.82
N THR A 64 -30.60 13.64 -26.71
CA THR A 64 -29.41 14.35 -27.22
C THR A 64 -28.65 15.03 -26.08
N CYS A 65 -29.35 15.68 -25.15
CA CYS A 65 -28.73 16.26 -23.96
C CYS A 65 -28.05 15.21 -23.07
N ASN A 66 -28.66 14.04 -22.84
CA ASN A 66 -28.04 12.96 -22.07
C ASN A 66 -26.75 12.43 -22.72
N ILE A 67 -26.75 12.28 -24.05
CA ILE A 67 -25.54 11.87 -24.81
C ILE A 67 -24.44 12.94 -24.67
N LEU A 68 -24.79 14.23 -24.73
CA LEU A 68 -23.85 15.34 -24.55
C LEU A 68 -23.27 15.38 -23.14
N ILE A 69 -24.08 15.17 -22.10
CA ILE A 69 -23.61 15.08 -20.71
C ILE A 69 -22.61 13.93 -20.60
N ASN A 70 -22.96 12.73 -21.07
CA ASN A 70 -22.08 11.55 -21.04
C ASN A 70 -20.77 11.77 -21.81
N LEU A 71 -20.83 12.40 -23.00
CA LEU A 71 -19.66 12.77 -23.80
C LEU A 71 -18.71 13.67 -23.00
N TYR A 72 -19.23 14.76 -22.44
CA TYR A 72 -18.41 15.71 -21.68
C TYR A 72 -17.86 15.10 -20.40
N SER A 73 -18.67 14.30 -19.69
CA SER A 73 -18.24 13.55 -18.52
C SER A 73 -17.09 12.60 -18.87
N LYS A 74 -17.20 11.77 -19.92
CA LYS A 74 -16.11 10.85 -20.33
C LYS A 74 -14.84 11.56 -20.79
N CYS A 75 -14.95 12.79 -21.28
CA CYS A 75 -13.83 13.65 -21.66
C CYS A 75 -13.23 14.45 -20.49
N GLY A 76 -13.71 14.25 -19.24
CA GLY A 76 -13.23 14.99 -18.07
C GLY A 76 -13.65 16.45 -18.00
N GLN A 77 -14.68 16.83 -18.75
CA GLN A 77 -15.18 18.20 -18.83
C GLN A 77 -16.53 18.31 -18.09
N ILE A 78 -16.47 18.30 -16.76
CA ILE A 78 -17.69 18.31 -15.92
C ILE A 78 -18.45 19.64 -16.01
N ASP A 79 -17.78 20.80 -16.11
CA ASP A 79 -18.50 22.09 -16.17
C ASP A 79 -19.32 22.26 -17.46
N PRO A 80 -18.81 21.92 -18.66
CA PRO A 80 -19.65 21.83 -19.85
C PRO A 80 -20.82 20.84 -19.71
N ALA A 81 -20.59 19.65 -19.13
CA ALA A 81 -21.66 18.68 -18.89
C ALA A 81 -22.76 19.29 -18.00
N ARG A 82 -22.35 19.99 -16.93
CA ARG A 82 -23.26 20.65 -16.01
C ARG A 82 -24.10 21.74 -16.69
N ARG A 83 -23.47 22.55 -17.54
CA ARG A 83 -24.18 23.60 -18.30
C ARG A 83 -25.24 23.04 -19.24
N VAL A 84 -24.98 21.90 -19.87
CA VAL A 84 -25.99 21.21 -20.69
C VAL A 84 -27.15 20.76 -19.80
N PHE A 85 -26.86 20.11 -18.66
CA PHE A 85 -27.86 19.65 -17.71
C PHE A 85 -28.76 20.77 -17.15
N ASP A 86 -28.18 21.93 -16.80
CA ASP A 86 -28.94 23.07 -16.26
C ASP A 86 -29.88 23.71 -17.28
N ARG A 87 -29.55 23.63 -18.58
CA ARG A 87 -30.35 24.20 -19.66
C ARG A 87 -31.44 23.27 -20.19
N MET A 88 -31.52 22.03 -19.71
CA MET A 88 -32.55 21.08 -20.15
C MET A 88 -33.95 21.56 -19.72
N PRO A 89 -34.93 21.62 -20.63
CA PRO A 89 -36.30 22.01 -20.30
C PRO A 89 -37.04 20.96 -19.46
N GLY A 90 -36.71 19.67 -19.67
CA GLY A 90 -37.20 18.55 -18.88
C GLY A 90 -36.08 17.55 -18.63
N ARG A 91 -35.97 17.06 -17.39
CA ARG A 91 -34.93 16.13 -16.95
C ARG A 91 -35.53 14.76 -16.70
N SER A 92 -34.89 13.73 -17.26
CA SER A 92 -35.22 12.33 -17.00
C SER A 92 -34.36 11.77 -15.86
N ILE A 93 -34.73 10.62 -15.30
CA ILE A 93 -33.90 9.86 -14.34
C ILE A 93 -32.49 9.62 -14.92
N VAL A 94 -32.40 9.32 -16.22
CA VAL A 94 -31.12 9.14 -16.93
C VAL A 94 -30.29 10.42 -16.93
N SER A 95 -30.92 11.59 -17.09
CA SER A 95 -30.25 12.90 -17.03
C SER A 95 -29.60 13.12 -15.66
N TRP A 96 -30.34 12.85 -14.58
CA TRP A 96 -29.86 12.96 -13.21
C TRP A 96 -28.73 11.96 -12.93
N ASN A 97 -28.94 10.68 -13.25
CA ASN A 97 -27.95 9.62 -13.02
C ASN A 97 -26.64 9.88 -13.76
N THR A 98 -26.70 10.32 -15.02
CA THR A 98 -25.50 10.60 -15.82
C THR A 98 -24.70 11.75 -15.21
N MET A 99 -25.37 12.79 -14.72
CA MET A 99 -24.70 13.93 -14.09
C MET A 99 -24.14 13.60 -12.70
N ILE A 100 -24.91 12.87 -11.86
CA ILE A 100 -24.48 12.40 -10.53
C ILE A 100 -23.28 11.45 -10.66
N GLY A 101 -23.36 10.47 -11.56
CA GLY A 101 -22.25 9.56 -11.86
C GLY A 101 -21.02 10.30 -12.39
N GLY A 102 -21.23 11.30 -13.24
CA GLY A 102 -20.18 12.21 -13.70
C GLY A 102 -19.48 12.95 -12.56
N TYR A 103 -20.21 13.53 -11.60
CA TYR A 103 -19.58 14.16 -10.44
C TYR A 103 -18.80 13.17 -9.58
N THR A 104 -19.39 12.01 -9.32
CA THR A 104 -18.79 10.95 -8.49
C THR A 104 -17.49 10.43 -9.12
N GLN A 105 -17.46 10.21 -10.44
CA GLN A 105 -16.29 9.72 -11.16
C GLN A 105 -15.08 10.67 -11.06
N TYR A 106 -15.32 11.98 -10.90
CA TYR A 106 -14.28 13.01 -10.81
C TYR A 106 -14.07 13.52 -9.37
N GLY A 107 -14.56 12.81 -8.36
CA GLY A 107 -14.35 13.12 -6.94
C GLY A 107 -15.03 14.42 -6.48
N LYS A 108 -16.10 14.85 -7.17
CA LYS A 108 -16.93 16.01 -6.82
C LYS A 108 -18.13 15.56 -5.99
N ASP A 109 -17.84 14.91 -4.88
CA ASP A 109 -18.81 14.14 -4.08
C ASP A 109 -19.88 15.05 -3.44
N ILE A 110 -19.49 16.26 -3.02
CA ILE A 110 -20.40 17.25 -2.42
C ILE A 110 -21.41 17.72 -3.48
N GLU A 111 -20.95 17.98 -4.69
CA GLU A 111 -21.79 18.39 -5.81
C GLU A 111 -22.73 17.26 -6.25
N ALA A 112 -22.26 16.00 -6.21
CA ALA A 112 -23.11 14.83 -6.42
C ALA A 112 -24.24 14.74 -5.39
N LEU A 113 -23.91 14.89 -4.10
CA LEU A 113 -24.89 14.89 -3.00
C LEU A 113 -25.90 16.04 -3.11
N ARG A 114 -25.44 17.27 -3.39
CA ARG A 114 -26.32 18.42 -3.61
C ARG A 114 -27.27 18.18 -4.78
N LEU A 115 -26.78 17.58 -5.86
CA LEU A 115 -27.60 17.29 -7.03
C LEU A 115 -28.65 16.20 -6.73
N PHE A 116 -28.30 15.19 -5.94
CA PHE A 116 -29.24 14.19 -5.46
C PHE A 116 -30.33 14.78 -4.56
N LEU A 117 -29.97 15.64 -3.61
CA LEU A 117 -30.95 16.33 -2.77
C LEU A 117 -31.92 17.17 -3.61
N ARG A 118 -31.41 17.85 -4.65
CA ARG A 118 -32.24 18.61 -5.60
C ARG A 118 -33.16 17.70 -6.41
N MET A 119 -32.67 16.55 -6.90
CA MET A 119 -33.48 15.55 -7.60
C MET A 119 -34.66 15.08 -6.72
N HIS A 120 -34.40 14.84 -5.45
CA HIS A 120 -35.41 14.41 -4.48
C HIS A 120 -36.42 15.52 -4.16
N GLN A 121 -35.95 16.77 -4.01
CA GLN A 121 -36.83 17.95 -3.81
C GLN A 121 -37.72 18.23 -5.01
N GLU A 122 -37.22 18.03 -6.24
CA GLU A 122 -38.01 18.13 -7.47
C GLU A 122 -38.96 16.95 -7.69
N GLY A 123 -39.06 16.00 -6.74
CA GLY A 123 -39.99 14.89 -6.75
C GLY A 123 -39.68 13.81 -7.80
N THR A 124 -38.47 13.81 -8.36
CA THR A 124 -38.08 12.78 -9.34
C THR A 124 -37.79 11.47 -8.62
N PRO A 125 -38.40 10.33 -9.03
CA PRO A 125 -38.16 9.04 -8.38
C PRO A 125 -36.70 8.62 -8.53
N MET A 126 -36.12 8.12 -7.44
CA MET A 126 -34.76 7.57 -7.46
C MET A 126 -34.76 6.18 -8.08
N SER A 127 -33.63 5.83 -8.70
CA SER A 127 -33.35 4.46 -9.15
C SER A 127 -32.22 3.86 -8.32
N GLU A 128 -32.05 2.55 -8.42
CA GLU A 128 -30.97 1.79 -7.77
C GLU A 128 -29.59 2.32 -8.21
N PHE A 129 -29.46 2.74 -9.48
CA PHE A 129 -28.26 3.39 -10.00
C PHE A 129 -28.00 4.77 -9.39
N THR A 130 -29.05 5.54 -9.10
CA THR A 130 -28.95 6.83 -8.41
C THR A 130 -28.36 6.61 -7.01
N LEU A 131 -28.96 5.69 -6.26
CA LEU A 131 -28.59 5.41 -4.87
C LEU A 131 -27.20 4.79 -4.77
N SER A 132 -26.87 3.84 -5.66
CA SER A 132 -25.54 3.23 -5.74
C SER A 132 -24.45 4.27 -6.05
N SER A 133 -24.69 5.19 -6.98
CA SER A 133 -23.75 6.26 -7.32
C SER A 133 -23.49 7.21 -6.13
N ILE A 134 -24.53 7.57 -5.39
CA ILE A 134 -24.41 8.44 -4.21
C ILE A 134 -23.73 7.73 -3.04
N LEU A 135 -24.03 6.45 -2.82
CA LEU A 135 -23.32 5.62 -1.84
C LEU A 135 -21.82 5.55 -2.16
N CYS A 136 -21.44 5.35 -3.43
CA CYS A 136 -20.04 5.40 -3.86
C CYS A 136 -19.37 6.75 -3.55
N ALA A 137 -20.07 7.87 -3.74
CA ALA A 137 -19.57 9.21 -3.39
C ALA A 137 -19.36 9.37 -1.86
N CYS A 138 -20.28 8.84 -1.04
CA CYS A 138 -20.12 8.81 0.43
C CYS A 138 -18.96 7.92 0.88
N ALA A 139 -18.72 6.80 0.18
CA ALA A 139 -17.62 5.88 0.45
C ALA A 139 -16.26 6.59 0.37
N ALA A 140 -16.09 7.49 -0.60
CA ALA A 140 -14.84 8.23 -0.82
C ALA A 140 -14.49 9.21 0.32
N LYS A 141 -15.47 9.58 1.16
CA LYS A 141 -15.32 10.57 2.24
C LYS A 141 -15.41 9.98 3.64
N PHE A 142 -15.54 8.65 3.76
CA PHE A 142 -15.73 7.99 5.06
C PHE A 142 -16.92 8.58 5.86
N ALA A 143 -17.97 9.00 5.15
CA ALA A 143 -19.09 9.74 5.69
C ALA A 143 -20.13 8.79 6.33
N ILE A 144 -19.90 8.41 7.59
CA ILE A 144 -20.71 7.39 8.29
C ILE A 144 -22.16 7.83 8.50
N THR A 145 -22.39 9.10 8.83
CA THR A 145 -23.71 9.65 9.10
C THR A 145 -24.62 9.60 7.88
N GLU A 146 -24.09 10.05 6.74
CA GLU A 146 -24.72 10.06 5.44
C GLU A 146 -24.95 8.63 4.95
N CYS A 147 -23.99 7.72 5.15
CA CYS A 147 -24.16 6.30 4.87
C CYS A 147 -25.37 5.70 5.60
N LYS A 148 -25.50 5.93 6.91
CA LYS A 148 -26.65 5.43 7.69
C LYS A 148 -27.98 6.02 7.21
N GLN A 149 -27.99 7.30 6.82
CA GLN A 149 -29.19 7.94 6.26
C GLN A 149 -29.58 7.33 4.91
N LEU A 150 -28.60 7.10 4.02
CA LEU A 150 -28.83 6.48 2.71
C LEU A 150 -29.22 5.01 2.81
N HIS A 151 -28.65 4.26 3.77
CA HIS A 151 -29.08 2.90 4.06
C HIS A 151 -30.53 2.88 4.58
N ALA A 152 -30.89 3.76 5.53
CA ALA A 152 -32.27 3.88 5.97
C ALA A 152 -33.22 4.27 4.82
N LEU A 153 -32.77 5.10 3.89
CA LEU A 153 -33.52 5.46 2.68
C LEU A 153 -33.69 4.27 1.73
N ALA A 154 -32.65 3.43 1.57
CA ALA A 154 -32.70 2.19 0.79
C ALA A 154 -33.78 1.25 1.33
N LEU A 155 -33.79 1.02 2.65
CA LEU A 155 -34.76 0.19 3.35
C LEU A 155 -36.19 0.73 3.20
N LYS A 156 -36.38 2.04 3.41
CA LYS A 156 -37.70 2.69 3.24
C LYS A 156 -38.22 2.63 1.81
N SER A 157 -37.33 2.54 0.84
CA SER A 157 -37.66 2.47 -0.58
C SER A 157 -37.68 1.03 -1.12
N ALA A 158 -37.47 0.03 -0.26
CA ALA A 158 -37.34 -1.39 -0.62
C ALA A 158 -36.29 -1.67 -1.72
N MET A 159 -35.21 -0.89 -1.75
CA MET A 159 -34.11 -1.03 -2.71
C MET A 159 -32.91 -1.80 -2.14
N ASP A 160 -32.93 -2.14 -0.85
CA ASP A 160 -31.87 -2.86 -0.12
C ASP A 160 -31.67 -4.29 -0.64
N SER A 161 -32.72 -4.94 -1.16
CA SER A 161 -32.64 -6.27 -1.76
C SER A 161 -31.94 -6.28 -3.13
N ASN A 162 -31.72 -5.10 -3.75
CA ASN A 162 -31.02 -5.00 -5.02
C ASN A 162 -29.51 -5.22 -4.84
N VAL A 163 -28.93 -6.14 -5.61
CA VAL A 163 -27.51 -6.52 -5.48
C VAL A 163 -26.55 -5.34 -5.65
N PHE A 164 -26.85 -4.36 -6.53
CA PHE A 164 -26.00 -3.20 -6.73
C PHE A 164 -26.05 -2.22 -5.56
N VAL A 165 -27.23 -2.02 -4.96
CA VAL A 165 -27.41 -1.17 -3.79
C VAL A 165 -26.78 -1.83 -2.56
N GLY A 166 -27.08 -3.11 -2.31
CA GLY A 166 -26.50 -3.87 -1.19
C GLY A 166 -24.97 -3.92 -1.26
N THR A 167 -24.40 -4.14 -2.46
CA THR A 167 -22.93 -4.12 -2.66
C THR A 167 -22.35 -2.73 -2.38
N ALA A 168 -23.02 -1.65 -2.77
CA ALA A 168 -22.55 -0.29 -2.50
C ALA A 168 -22.63 0.07 -1.00
N ILE A 169 -23.70 -0.32 -0.31
CA ILE A 169 -23.85 -0.13 1.15
C ILE A 169 -22.74 -0.89 1.90
N LEU A 170 -22.50 -2.14 1.52
CA LEU A 170 -21.43 -2.98 2.06
C LEU A 170 -20.06 -2.30 1.90
N ASP A 171 -19.72 -1.85 0.69
CA ASP A 171 -18.44 -1.20 0.39
C ASP A 171 -18.22 0.07 1.23
N VAL A 172 -19.27 0.89 1.41
CA VAL A 172 -19.21 2.08 2.26
C VAL A 172 -18.96 1.70 3.73
N TYR A 173 -19.68 0.71 4.26
CA TYR A 173 -19.47 0.28 5.65
C TYR A 173 -18.06 -0.26 5.87
N ALA A 174 -17.55 -1.07 4.93
CA ALA A 174 -16.20 -1.60 5.01
C ALA A 174 -15.15 -0.48 5.00
N LYS A 175 -15.28 0.52 4.10
CA LYS A 175 -14.37 1.68 4.05
C LYS A 175 -14.43 2.51 5.31
N CYS A 176 -15.61 2.67 5.91
CA CYS A 176 -15.81 3.39 7.17
C CYS A 176 -15.33 2.63 8.42
N ASN A 177 -14.53 1.56 8.28
CA ASN A 177 -14.06 0.71 9.36
C ASN A 177 -15.18 0.06 10.20
N MET A 178 -16.37 -0.12 9.61
CA MET A 178 -17.55 -0.72 10.23
C MET A 178 -17.80 -2.12 9.65
N ILE A 179 -16.76 -2.96 9.66
CA ILE A 179 -16.78 -4.28 9.01
C ILE A 179 -17.91 -5.19 9.49
N ASN A 180 -18.34 -5.08 10.75
CA ASN A 180 -19.45 -5.87 11.30
C ASN A 180 -20.78 -5.57 10.58
N HIS A 181 -21.06 -4.30 10.27
CA HIS A 181 -22.24 -3.93 9.49
C HIS A 181 -22.12 -4.37 8.03
N ALA A 182 -20.91 -4.32 7.46
CA ALA A 182 -20.67 -4.86 6.13
C ALA A 182 -20.91 -6.38 6.07
N CYS A 183 -20.47 -7.14 7.10
CA CYS A 183 -20.73 -8.57 7.23
C CYS A 183 -22.23 -8.85 7.33
N GLN A 184 -22.95 -8.10 8.18
CA GLN A 184 -24.39 -8.25 8.34
C GLN A 184 -25.11 -8.03 7.01
N MET A 185 -24.80 -6.93 6.30
CA MET A 185 -25.35 -6.69 4.96
C MET A 185 -25.01 -7.83 4.00
N PHE A 186 -23.75 -8.27 4.00
CA PHE A 186 -23.32 -9.39 3.15
C PHE A 186 -24.13 -10.65 3.44
N ASP A 187 -24.43 -10.97 4.69
CA ASP A 187 -25.16 -12.19 5.09
C ASP A 187 -26.67 -12.09 4.84
N GLU A 188 -27.26 -10.90 4.97
CA GLU A 188 -28.69 -10.64 4.72
C GLU A 188 -29.05 -10.57 3.22
N MET A 189 -28.07 -10.32 2.34
CA MET A 189 -28.32 -10.26 0.89
C MET A 189 -28.83 -11.60 0.32
N PRO A 190 -29.96 -11.61 -0.42
CA PRO A 190 -30.52 -12.83 -1.00
C PRO A 190 -29.65 -13.36 -2.14
N GLU A 191 -29.14 -12.46 -2.98
CA GLU A 191 -28.25 -12.77 -4.08
C GLU A 191 -26.93 -12.00 -3.94
N ARG A 192 -25.82 -12.64 -4.31
CA ARG A 192 -24.47 -12.06 -4.25
C ARG A 192 -23.78 -12.26 -5.59
N SER A 193 -23.39 -11.16 -6.22
CA SER A 193 -22.63 -11.18 -7.47
C SER A 193 -21.14 -11.39 -7.21
N SER A 194 -20.37 -11.73 -8.25
CA SER A 194 -18.89 -11.76 -8.18
C SER A 194 -18.30 -10.44 -7.66
N VAL A 195 -18.93 -9.31 -7.98
CA VAL A 195 -18.56 -7.98 -7.46
C VAL A 195 -18.81 -7.91 -5.95
N THR A 196 -19.95 -8.40 -5.46
CA THR A 196 -20.29 -8.43 -4.02
C THR A 196 -19.24 -9.20 -3.20
N TRP A 197 -18.84 -10.39 -3.68
CA TRP A 197 -17.76 -11.16 -3.06
C TRP A 197 -16.42 -10.42 -3.10
N SER A 198 -16.10 -9.78 -4.22
CA SER A 198 -14.86 -9.01 -4.40
C SER A 198 -14.80 -7.81 -3.43
N SER A 199 -15.91 -7.08 -3.28
CA SER A 199 -16.04 -5.95 -2.36
C SER A 199 -15.89 -6.39 -0.90
N MET A 200 -16.47 -7.53 -0.52
CA MET A 200 -16.35 -8.03 0.86
C MET A 200 -14.93 -8.50 1.18
N ILE A 201 -14.26 -9.19 0.25
CA ILE A 201 -12.84 -9.58 0.41
C ILE A 201 -11.96 -8.34 0.54
N ALA A 202 -12.13 -7.34 -0.34
CA ALA A 202 -11.41 -6.08 -0.25
C ALA A 202 -11.70 -5.35 1.06
N GLY A 203 -12.95 -5.37 1.53
CA GLY A 203 -13.37 -4.81 2.81
C GLY A 203 -12.65 -5.43 4.00
N TYR A 204 -12.55 -6.77 4.06
CA TYR A 204 -11.76 -7.44 5.10
C TYR A 204 -10.29 -7.02 5.07
N VAL A 205 -9.69 -6.92 3.88
CA VAL A 205 -8.28 -6.50 3.73
C VAL A 205 -8.06 -5.07 4.20
N GLN A 206 -8.98 -4.16 3.91
CA GLN A 206 -8.92 -2.75 4.35
C GLN A 206 -9.09 -2.58 5.86
N ASN A 207 -9.70 -3.56 6.54
CA ASN A 207 -9.91 -3.57 7.99
C ASN A 207 -8.88 -4.46 8.72
N ASP A 208 -7.74 -4.76 8.08
CA ASP A 208 -6.67 -5.62 8.61
C ASP A 208 -7.07 -7.05 8.99
N LEU A 209 -8.23 -7.53 8.51
CA LEU A 209 -8.76 -8.88 8.73
C LEU A 209 -8.34 -9.85 7.62
N HIS A 210 -7.03 -9.97 7.40
CA HIS A 210 -6.47 -10.70 6.26
C HIS A 210 -6.79 -12.21 6.25
N GLU A 211 -6.85 -12.86 7.43
CA GLU A 211 -7.21 -14.28 7.51
C GLU A 211 -8.66 -14.53 7.08
N GLU A 212 -9.59 -13.67 7.51
CA GLU A 212 -11.00 -13.75 7.13
C GLU A 212 -11.18 -13.49 5.63
N ALA A 213 -10.40 -12.58 5.04
CA ALA A 213 -10.36 -12.39 3.59
C ALA A 213 -9.97 -13.68 2.85
N LEU A 214 -8.94 -14.40 3.32
CA LEU A 214 -8.51 -15.67 2.70
C LEU A 214 -9.55 -16.79 2.88
N LYS A 215 -10.23 -16.85 4.03
CA LYS A 215 -11.32 -17.80 4.28
C LYS A 215 -12.50 -17.52 3.36
N LEU A 216 -12.88 -16.24 3.20
CA LEU A 216 -13.98 -15.82 2.33
C LEU A 216 -13.65 -16.10 0.86
N PHE A 217 -12.43 -15.86 0.41
CA PHE A 217 -11.99 -16.20 -0.95
C PHE A 217 -12.11 -17.70 -1.22
N ARG A 218 -11.64 -18.55 -0.30
CA ARG A 218 -11.79 -20.01 -0.42
C ARG A 218 -13.26 -20.43 -0.48
N ARG A 219 -14.14 -19.77 0.29
CA ARG A 219 -15.59 -20.00 0.22
C ARG A 219 -16.15 -19.61 -1.15
N ALA A 220 -15.78 -18.44 -1.68
CA ALA A 220 -16.19 -17.99 -3.01
C ALA A 220 -15.79 -18.99 -4.11
N GLN A 221 -14.57 -19.53 -4.05
CA GLN A 221 -14.09 -20.55 -4.97
C GLN A 221 -14.91 -21.85 -4.89
N LYS A 222 -15.20 -22.33 -3.67
CA LYS A 222 -16.02 -23.54 -3.48
C LYS A 222 -17.45 -23.37 -4.00
N MET A 223 -17.98 -22.16 -3.95
CA MET A 223 -19.30 -21.82 -4.49
C MET A 223 -19.30 -21.59 -6.01
N GLY A 224 -18.15 -21.75 -6.69
CA GLY A 224 -18.03 -21.56 -8.14
C GLY A 224 -18.24 -20.11 -8.57
N THR A 225 -18.04 -19.13 -7.67
CA THR A 225 -18.15 -17.71 -8.02
C THR A 225 -17.07 -17.32 -9.02
N GLU A 226 -17.44 -16.56 -10.05
CA GLU A 226 -16.50 -16.02 -11.03
C GLU A 226 -15.46 -15.14 -10.35
N LEU A 227 -14.18 -15.42 -10.61
CA LEU A 227 -13.06 -14.65 -10.07
C LEU A 227 -12.92 -13.34 -10.84
N THR A 228 -12.84 -12.23 -10.10
CA THR A 228 -12.57 -10.91 -10.68
C THR A 228 -11.14 -10.49 -10.40
N GLN A 229 -10.61 -9.58 -11.23
CA GLN A 229 -9.32 -8.91 -10.98
C GLN A 229 -9.24 -8.30 -9.57
N PHE A 230 -10.36 -7.79 -9.04
CA PHE A 230 -10.43 -7.14 -7.74
C PHE A 230 -10.36 -8.16 -6.59
N SER A 231 -11.09 -9.28 -6.71
CA SER A 231 -11.01 -10.36 -5.73
C SER A 231 -9.61 -10.96 -5.65
N LEU A 232 -8.96 -11.20 -6.80
CA LEU A 232 -7.61 -11.75 -6.87
C LEU A 232 -6.59 -10.76 -6.30
N SER A 233 -6.64 -9.49 -6.71
CA SER A 233 -5.74 -8.46 -6.19
C SER A 233 -5.86 -8.33 -4.68
N ALA A 234 -7.08 -8.22 -4.14
CA ALA A 234 -7.31 -8.10 -2.69
C ALA A 234 -6.81 -9.33 -1.93
N THR A 235 -7.09 -10.54 -2.42
CA THR A 235 -6.65 -11.80 -1.80
C THR A 235 -5.12 -11.92 -1.81
N VAL A 236 -4.46 -11.53 -2.92
CA VAL A 236 -3.00 -11.50 -3.02
C VAL A 236 -2.42 -10.48 -2.04
N SER A 237 -3.01 -9.29 -1.90
CA SER A 237 -2.61 -8.31 -0.89
C SER A 237 -2.77 -8.84 0.54
N ALA A 238 -3.83 -9.62 0.82
CA ALA A 238 -4.01 -10.28 2.12
C ALA A 238 -2.84 -11.25 2.42
N CYS A 239 -2.42 -12.05 1.44
CA CYS A 239 -1.24 -12.91 1.57
C CYS A 239 0.05 -12.10 1.78
N ALA A 240 0.19 -10.95 1.11
CA ALA A 240 1.34 -10.07 1.25
C ALA A 240 1.46 -9.51 2.68
N SER A 241 0.33 -9.10 3.27
CA SER A 241 0.29 -8.62 4.67
C SER A 241 0.61 -9.72 5.68
N LEU A 242 0.12 -10.94 5.45
CA LEU A 242 0.41 -12.09 6.32
C LEU A 242 1.79 -12.72 6.09
N ALA A 243 2.55 -12.25 5.10
CA ALA A 243 3.76 -12.91 4.61
C ALA A 243 3.55 -14.41 4.27
N ALA A 244 2.33 -14.75 3.82
CA ALA A 244 1.87 -16.11 3.55
C ALA A 244 2.41 -16.61 2.21
N THR A 245 3.60 -17.21 2.28
CA THR A 245 4.41 -17.54 1.11
C THR A 245 3.79 -18.63 0.25
N ILE A 246 3.27 -19.69 0.88
CA ILE A 246 2.68 -20.83 0.18
C ILE A 246 1.39 -20.40 -0.53
N GLU A 247 0.48 -19.75 0.20
CA GLU A 247 -0.79 -19.23 -0.32
C GLU A 247 -0.54 -18.23 -1.45
N GLY A 248 0.46 -17.35 -1.31
CA GLY A 248 0.85 -16.42 -2.37
C GLY A 248 1.25 -17.13 -3.67
N THR A 249 2.01 -18.22 -3.59
CA THR A 249 2.38 -19.01 -4.78
C THR A 249 1.19 -19.78 -5.38
N GLN A 250 0.28 -20.28 -4.55
CA GLN A 250 -0.96 -20.91 -5.02
C GLN A 250 -1.86 -19.91 -5.73
N LEU A 251 -1.99 -18.69 -5.19
CA LEU A 251 -2.75 -17.61 -5.81
C LEU A 251 -2.14 -17.18 -7.14
N HIS A 252 -0.82 -17.12 -7.27
CA HIS A 252 -0.19 -16.87 -8.57
C HIS A 252 -0.61 -17.92 -9.60
N ALA A 253 -0.60 -19.22 -9.26
CA ALA A 253 -1.09 -20.26 -10.17
C ALA A 253 -2.57 -20.09 -10.55
N ILE A 254 -3.41 -19.66 -9.59
CA ILE A 254 -4.82 -19.35 -9.84
C ILE A 254 -4.96 -18.16 -10.80
N VAL A 255 -4.16 -17.11 -10.63
CA VAL A 255 -4.14 -15.93 -11.52
C VAL A 255 -3.81 -16.33 -12.96
N MET A 256 -2.79 -17.18 -13.15
CA MET A 256 -2.43 -17.69 -14.47
C MET A 256 -3.56 -18.53 -15.08
N LYS A 257 -4.16 -19.44 -14.30
CA LYS A 257 -5.27 -20.29 -14.77
C LYS A 257 -6.53 -19.50 -15.13
N ALA A 258 -6.77 -18.40 -14.43
CA ALA A 258 -7.92 -17.52 -14.66
C ALA A 258 -7.69 -16.49 -15.78
N GLY A 259 -6.50 -16.44 -16.40
CA GLY A 259 -6.20 -15.53 -17.52
C GLY A 259 -5.99 -14.07 -17.11
N PHE A 260 -5.56 -13.81 -15.86
CA PHE A 260 -5.26 -12.48 -15.35
C PHE A 260 -3.75 -12.16 -15.35
N ASP A 261 -2.95 -12.94 -16.07
CA ASP A 261 -1.48 -12.85 -16.17
C ASP A 261 -0.98 -11.56 -16.84
N SER A 262 -1.84 -10.88 -17.60
CA SER A 262 -1.56 -9.59 -18.23
C SER A 262 -2.25 -8.40 -17.52
N ASN A 263 -2.97 -8.65 -16.42
CA ASN A 263 -3.69 -7.61 -15.70
C ASN A 263 -2.78 -6.82 -14.75
N ILE A 264 -2.56 -5.54 -15.05
CA ILE A 264 -1.63 -4.67 -14.30
C ILE A 264 -1.93 -4.63 -12.80
N PHE A 265 -3.20 -4.61 -12.37
CA PHE A 265 -3.55 -4.55 -10.95
C PHE A 265 -3.19 -5.85 -10.23
N VAL A 266 -3.53 -6.99 -10.83
CA VAL A 266 -3.22 -8.30 -10.27
C VAL A 266 -1.72 -8.54 -10.23
N ILE A 267 -1.01 -8.18 -11.30
CA ILE A 267 0.46 -8.34 -11.37
C ILE A 267 1.15 -7.43 -10.35
N THR A 268 0.72 -6.18 -10.19
CA THR A 268 1.27 -5.28 -9.16
C THR A 268 1.14 -5.89 -7.76
N SER A 269 -0.01 -6.51 -7.46
CA SER A 269 -0.22 -7.24 -6.20
C SER A 269 0.67 -8.48 -6.09
N LEU A 270 0.92 -9.19 -7.20
CA LEU A 270 1.87 -10.32 -7.23
C LEU A 270 3.32 -9.88 -6.95
N LEU A 271 3.74 -8.72 -7.47
CA LEU A 271 5.06 -8.15 -7.15
C LEU A 271 5.16 -7.84 -5.65
N ASP A 272 4.11 -7.25 -5.05
CA ASP A 272 4.09 -6.93 -3.61
C ASP A 272 4.11 -8.19 -2.74
N VAL A 273 3.32 -9.23 -3.05
CA VAL A 273 3.34 -10.49 -2.25
C VAL A 273 4.71 -11.15 -2.32
N TYR A 274 5.34 -11.24 -3.48
CA TYR A 274 6.66 -11.85 -3.60
C TYR A 274 7.74 -11.05 -2.88
N SER A 275 7.69 -9.72 -2.95
CA SER A 275 8.60 -8.89 -2.15
C SER A 275 8.36 -9.07 -0.64
N ARG A 276 7.12 -8.97 -0.15
CA ARG A 276 6.82 -9.09 1.29
C ARG A 276 6.99 -10.51 1.86
N CYS A 277 7.07 -11.52 1.01
CA CYS A 277 7.36 -12.91 1.39
C CYS A 277 8.85 -13.27 1.30
N GLY A 278 9.75 -12.32 1.04
CA GLY A 278 11.18 -12.63 0.99
C GLY A 278 11.63 -13.32 -0.30
N GLN A 279 10.87 -13.19 -1.40
CA GLN A 279 11.13 -13.85 -2.70
C GLN A 279 11.30 -12.81 -3.82
N ILE A 280 12.23 -11.87 -3.63
CA ILE A 280 12.45 -10.75 -4.56
C ILE A 280 12.84 -11.20 -5.96
N GLU A 281 13.55 -12.32 -6.11
CA GLU A 281 13.90 -12.90 -7.41
C GLU A 281 12.66 -13.31 -8.20
N LYS A 282 11.67 -13.93 -7.55
CA LYS A 282 10.41 -14.28 -8.21
C LYS A 282 9.58 -13.06 -8.57
N ALA A 283 9.60 -12.02 -7.72
CA ALA A 283 9.00 -10.74 -8.07
C ALA A 283 9.65 -10.17 -9.34
N TYR A 284 10.99 -10.23 -9.44
CA TYR A 284 11.71 -9.75 -10.60
C TYR A 284 11.39 -10.55 -11.87
N LEU A 285 11.27 -11.89 -11.78
CA LEU A 285 10.85 -12.73 -12.91
C LEU A 285 9.45 -12.34 -13.43
N VAL A 286 8.48 -12.21 -12.52
CA VAL A 286 7.12 -11.75 -12.87
C VAL A 286 7.18 -10.36 -13.50
N PHE A 287 8.01 -9.46 -12.97
CA PHE A 287 8.19 -8.12 -13.54
C PHE A 287 8.79 -8.18 -14.95
N THR A 288 9.82 -8.98 -15.20
CA THR A 288 10.49 -9.05 -16.51
C THR A 288 9.57 -9.56 -17.60
N ASP A 289 8.68 -10.52 -17.29
CA ASP A 289 7.79 -11.18 -18.25
C ASP A 289 6.73 -10.22 -18.85
N ILE A 290 6.45 -9.09 -18.19
CA ILE A 290 5.46 -8.10 -18.64
C ILE A 290 6.00 -7.29 -19.83
N LYS A 291 5.31 -7.31 -20.96
CA LYS A 291 5.71 -6.53 -22.15
C LYS A 291 5.57 -5.02 -21.95
N GLU A 292 4.40 -4.58 -21.48
CA GLU A 292 4.08 -3.16 -21.30
C GLU A 292 4.02 -2.81 -19.81
N LYS A 293 5.03 -2.08 -19.34
CA LYS A 293 5.16 -1.69 -17.93
C LYS A 293 4.76 -0.23 -17.74
N ASN A 294 3.85 0.03 -16.81
CA ASN A 294 3.50 1.40 -16.40
C ASN A 294 4.31 1.85 -15.17
N VAL A 295 4.18 3.12 -14.77
CA VAL A 295 4.88 3.70 -13.60
C VAL A 295 4.61 2.89 -12.32
N VAL A 296 3.39 2.35 -12.16
CA VAL A 296 3.00 1.58 -10.97
C VAL A 296 3.81 0.30 -10.82
N LEU A 297 4.01 -0.46 -11.90
CA LEU A 297 4.81 -1.69 -11.89
C LEU A 297 6.30 -1.41 -11.62
N TRP A 298 6.85 -0.35 -12.22
CA TRP A 298 8.23 0.08 -11.94
C TRP A 298 8.40 0.45 -10.46
N ASN A 299 7.47 1.24 -9.91
CA ASN A 299 7.49 1.64 -8.50
C ASN A 299 7.37 0.44 -7.57
N ALA A 300 6.50 -0.53 -7.86
CA ALA A 300 6.37 -1.74 -7.06
C ALA A 300 7.69 -2.52 -6.99
N MET A 301 8.40 -2.65 -8.12
CA MET A 301 9.68 -3.36 -8.16
C MET A 301 10.83 -2.59 -7.49
N VAL A 302 10.90 -1.26 -7.68
CA VAL A 302 11.86 -0.38 -7.01
C VAL A 302 11.66 -0.40 -5.50
N ALA A 303 10.42 -0.28 -5.03
CA ALA A 303 10.06 -0.41 -3.61
C ALA A 303 10.40 -1.80 -3.07
N GLY A 304 10.20 -2.84 -3.88
CA GLY A 304 10.64 -4.21 -3.58
C GLY A 304 12.13 -4.27 -3.31
N PHE A 305 12.98 -3.88 -4.26
CA PHE A 305 14.45 -3.93 -4.06
C PHE A 305 14.92 -3.05 -2.89
N SER A 306 14.32 -1.88 -2.70
CA SER A 306 14.57 -0.99 -1.56
C SER A 306 14.34 -1.69 -0.22
N ARG A 307 13.21 -2.42 -0.09
CA ARG A 307 12.87 -3.20 1.10
C ARG A 307 13.88 -4.29 1.43
N HIS A 308 14.53 -4.84 0.40
CA HIS A 308 15.54 -5.89 0.52
C HIS A 308 16.98 -5.38 0.60
N ALA A 309 17.16 -4.06 0.69
CA ALA A 309 18.47 -3.41 0.70
C ALA A 309 19.33 -3.72 -0.55
N HIS A 310 18.70 -4.06 -1.67
CA HIS A 310 19.33 -4.25 -2.98
C HIS A 310 19.44 -2.90 -3.72
N VAL A 311 20.32 -2.04 -3.20
CA VAL A 311 20.41 -0.64 -3.63
C VAL A 311 20.86 -0.49 -5.09
N TRP A 312 21.72 -1.38 -5.58
CA TRP A 312 22.24 -1.30 -6.96
C TRP A 312 21.14 -1.62 -7.97
N GLU A 313 20.37 -2.67 -7.71
CA GLU A 313 19.21 -3.08 -8.51
C GLU A 313 18.14 -1.98 -8.50
N CYS A 314 17.93 -1.34 -7.36
CA CYS A 314 17.05 -0.17 -7.22
C CYS A 314 17.50 1.00 -8.13
N MET A 315 18.79 1.33 -8.15
CA MET A 315 19.34 2.39 -9.00
C MET A 315 19.24 2.03 -10.50
N ILE A 316 19.60 0.78 -10.85
CA ILE A 316 19.51 0.30 -12.24
C ILE A 316 18.06 0.36 -12.74
N LEU A 317 17.08 -0.02 -11.91
CA LEU A 317 15.68 0.07 -12.31
C LEU A 317 15.20 1.52 -12.46
N PHE A 318 15.65 2.43 -11.58
CA PHE A 318 15.33 3.84 -11.71
C PHE A 318 15.83 4.41 -13.06
N GLU A 319 17.07 4.11 -13.43
CA GLU A 319 17.64 4.55 -14.70
C GLU A 319 16.94 3.89 -15.90
N LYS A 320 16.66 2.59 -15.83
CA LYS A 320 15.92 1.88 -16.88
C LYS A 320 14.50 2.42 -17.06
N MET A 321 13.82 2.81 -15.98
CA MET A 321 12.51 3.45 -16.05
C MET A 321 12.58 4.74 -16.88
N GLN A 322 13.58 5.60 -16.62
CA GLN A 322 13.79 6.83 -17.38
C GLN A 322 14.13 6.57 -18.85
N GLN A 323 14.96 5.55 -19.13
CA GLN A 323 15.30 5.14 -20.50
C GLN A 323 14.07 4.66 -21.31
N ASN A 324 13.06 4.11 -20.64
CA ASN A 324 11.78 3.72 -21.24
C ASN A 324 10.79 4.90 -21.35
N ALA A 325 11.27 6.15 -21.28
CA ALA A 325 10.47 7.37 -21.33
C ALA A 325 9.39 7.46 -20.23
N MET A 326 9.60 6.78 -19.10
CA MET A 326 8.73 6.86 -17.94
C MET A 326 9.30 7.86 -16.93
N HIS A 327 8.46 8.79 -16.48
CA HIS A 327 8.87 9.82 -15.52
C HIS A 327 8.75 9.30 -14.07
N PRO A 328 9.83 9.35 -13.28
CA PRO A 328 9.77 9.11 -11.84
C PRO A 328 8.72 10.03 -11.19
N ASN A 329 7.96 9.50 -10.24
CA ASN A 329 7.01 10.27 -9.45
C ASN A 329 7.40 10.26 -7.97
N GLU A 330 6.57 10.87 -7.13
CA GLU A 330 6.78 10.93 -5.67
C GLU A 330 7.09 9.56 -5.06
N VAL A 331 6.33 8.53 -5.44
CA VAL A 331 6.51 7.16 -4.91
C VAL A 331 7.84 6.55 -5.38
N THR A 332 8.28 6.85 -6.60
CA THR A 332 9.58 6.39 -7.12
C THR A 332 10.72 6.94 -6.28
N TYR A 333 10.74 8.26 -6.03
CA TYR A 333 11.81 8.91 -5.27
C TYR A 333 11.83 8.46 -3.80
N ILE A 334 10.67 8.32 -3.15
CA ILE A 334 10.57 7.76 -1.79
C ILE A 334 11.21 6.37 -1.73
N SER A 335 10.88 5.51 -2.70
CA SER A 335 11.38 4.13 -2.74
C SER A 335 12.91 4.08 -2.87
N VAL A 336 13.48 4.90 -3.75
CA VAL A 336 14.93 4.99 -3.95
C VAL A 336 15.63 5.60 -2.73
N LEU A 337 15.11 6.69 -2.16
CA LEU A 337 15.70 7.33 -0.98
C LEU A 337 15.68 6.40 0.24
N SER A 338 14.60 5.63 0.42
CA SER A 338 14.52 4.62 1.48
C SER A 338 15.58 3.51 1.32
N ALA A 339 15.98 3.17 0.09
CA ALA A 339 17.02 2.16 -0.13
C ALA A 339 18.36 2.62 0.46
N PHE A 340 18.69 3.90 0.31
CA PHE A 340 19.91 4.48 0.88
C PHE A 340 19.89 4.55 2.40
N SER A 341 18.72 4.66 3.03
CA SER A 341 18.59 4.56 4.50
C SER A 341 18.99 3.18 5.00
N HIS A 342 18.77 2.14 4.19
CA HIS A 342 19.07 0.76 4.57
C HIS A 342 20.52 0.37 4.31
N THR A 343 21.25 1.08 3.45
CA THR A 343 22.62 0.71 3.04
C THR A 343 23.69 1.74 3.42
N GLY A 344 23.30 2.88 4.01
CA GLY A 344 24.25 3.90 4.48
C GLY A 344 24.96 4.69 3.40
N LEU A 345 24.46 4.67 2.16
CA LEU A 345 25.08 5.38 1.04
C LEU A 345 24.66 6.86 1.01
N VAL A 346 25.14 7.63 1.97
CA VAL A 346 24.76 9.04 2.19
C VAL A 346 24.94 9.88 0.93
N GLU A 347 26.11 9.80 0.29
CA GLU A 347 26.41 10.62 -0.89
C GLU A 347 25.49 10.32 -2.09
N LYS A 348 25.09 9.06 -2.27
CA LYS A 348 24.09 8.69 -3.27
C LYS A 348 22.71 9.22 -2.85
N GLY A 349 22.33 9.08 -1.58
CA GLY A 349 21.11 9.69 -1.03
C GLY A 349 21.01 11.19 -1.30
N ARG A 350 22.08 11.95 -1.04
CA ARG A 350 22.18 13.39 -1.36
C ARG A 350 22.01 13.66 -2.84
N HIS A 351 22.65 12.86 -3.70
CA HIS A 351 22.56 13.02 -5.14
C HIS A 351 21.12 12.86 -5.64
N TYR A 352 20.43 11.78 -5.24
CA TYR A 352 19.03 11.56 -5.61
C TYR A 352 18.07 12.59 -4.99
N PHE A 353 18.35 13.07 -3.78
CA PHE A 353 17.59 14.15 -3.18
C PHE A 353 17.75 15.47 -3.97
N ARG A 354 18.97 15.80 -4.42
CA ARG A 354 19.18 16.94 -5.34
C ARG A 354 18.47 16.76 -6.67
N LEU A 355 18.44 15.54 -7.23
CA LEU A 355 17.68 15.24 -8.44
C LEU A 355 16.18 15.52 -8.23
N LEU A 356 15.61 15.08 -7.10
CA LEU A 356 14.22 15.35 -6.73
C LEU A 356 13.95 16.87 -6.62
N MET A 357 14.81 17.61 -5.92
CA MET A 357 14.64 19.07 -5.74
C MET A 357 14.69 19.84 -7.06
N ASN A 358 15.34 19.29 -8.09
CA ASN A 358 15.45 19.89 -9.42
C ASN A 358 14.39 19.39 -10.41
N ASP A 359 13.60 18.37 -10.07
CA ASP A 359 12.55 17.85 -10.95
C ASP A 359 11.31 18.73 -10.89
N LYS A 360 10.92 19.28 -12.05
CA LYS A 360 9.74 20.16 -12.16
C LYS A 360 8.42 19.40 -12.12
N ASN A 361 8.44 18.07 -12.30
CA ASN A 361 7.25 17.24 -12.37
C ASN A 361 6.82 16.69 -11.00
N VAL A 362 7.67 16.83 -9.98
CA VAL A 362 7.45 16.22 -8.66
C VAL A 362 7.62 17.28 -7.58
N GLN A 363 6.64 17.42 -6.69
CA GLN A 363 6.80 18.29 -5.53
C GLN A 363 7.36 17.49 -4.34
N PRO A 364 8.47 17.93 -3.73
CA PRO A 364 8.97 17.33 -2.51
C PRO A 364 7.93 17.39 -1.40
N ASN A 365 7.71 16.26 -0.75
CA ASN A 365 6.73 16.10 0.34
C ASN A 365 7.41 15.57 1.61
N VAL A 366 6.65 15.49 2.69
CA VAL A 366 7.11 15.07 4.03
C VAL A 366 7.86 13.73 4.01
N LEU A 367 7.43 12.77 3.20
CA LEU A 367 8.02 11.43 3.15
C LEU A 367 9.42 11.43 2.54
N HIS A 368 9.66 12.26 1.51
CA HIS A 368 10.99 12.41 0.92
C HIS A 368 12.00 12.95 1.93
N TYR A 369 11.59 13.98 2.69
CA TYR A 369 12.42 14.55 3.76
C TYR A 369 12.64 13.56 4.91
N SER A 370 11.61 12.78 5.28
CA SER A 370 11.77 11.72 6.29
C SER A 370 12.80 10.68 5.90
N CYS A 371 12.87 10.29 4.62
CA CYS A 371 13.85 9.32 4.15
C CYS A 371 15.28 9.87 4.28
N ILE A 372 15.52 11.11 3.85
CA ILE A 372 16.87 11.71 3.89
C ILE A 372 17.31 12.07 5.32
N VAL A 373 16.39 12.47 6.21
CA VAL A 373 16.67 12.64 7.64
C VAL A 373 17.09 11.32 8.27
N ASP A 374 16.41 10.22 7.94
CA ASP A 374 16.79 8.88 8.41
C ASP A 374 18.16 8.45 7.85
N VAL A 375 18.46 8.72 6.57
CA VAL A 375 19.80 8.48 5.97
C VAL A 375 20.89 9.24 6.72
N LEU A 376 20.71 10.56 6.90
CA LEU A 376 21.70 11.44 7.54
C LEU A 376 21.89 11.08 9.02
N GLY A 377 20.79 10.89 9.73
CA GLY A 377 20.81 10.54 11.16
C GLY A 377 21.56 9.24 11.42
N ARG A 378 21.22 8.16 10.71
CA ARG A 378 21.88 6.85 10.88
C ARG A 378 23.37 6.91 10.57
N ALA A 379 23.77 7.73 9.60
CA ALA A 379 25.17 7.90 9.22
C ALA A 379 25.97 8.81 10.17
N GLY A 380 25.34 9.38 11.20
CA GLY A 380 26.00 10.25 12.17
C GLY A 380 26.00 11.74 11.80
N HIS A 381 25.41 12.12 10.67
CA HIS A 381 25.23 13.52 10.25
C HIS A 381 24.03 14.17 10.95
N VAL A 382 23.96 14.02 12.28
CA VAL A 382 22.81 14.38 13.12
C VAL A 382 22.50 15.88 13.08
N ASN A 383 23.53 16.73 13.11
CA ASN A 383 23.34 18.18 13.04
C ASN A 383 22.78 18.61 11.67
N GLU A 384 23.25 17.98 10.60
CA GLU A 384 22.75 18.26 9.27
C GLU A 384 21.30 17.79 9.10
N ALA A 385 20.94 16.63 9.65
CA ALA A 385 19.57 16.15 9.68
C ALA A 385 18.65 17.17 10.38
N TRP A 386 19.09 17.77 11.49
CA TRP A 386 18.37 18.84 12.17
C TRP A 386 18.26 20.11 11.33
N GLU A 387 19.34 20.58 10.71
CA GLU A 387 19.30 21.75 9.83
C GLU A 387 18.34 21.54 8.65
N LEU A 388 18.32 20.33 8.09
CA LEU A 388 17.40 19.98 7.03
C LEU A 388 15.95 20.04 7.52
N MET A 389 15.67 19.51 8.72
CA MET A 389 14.34 19.60 9.34
C MET A 389 13.91 21.05 9.58
N ALA A 390 14.83 21.93 9.98
CA ALA A 390 14.54 23.34 10.19
C ALA A 390 14.25 24.12 8.89
N LYS A 391 14.81 23.68 7.75
CA LYS A 391 14.63 24.32 6.43
C LYS A 391 13.38 23.86 5.68
N MET A 392 12.62 22.88 6.20
CA MET A 392 11.47 22.32 5.50
C MET A 392 10.29 23.29 5.47
N PRO A 393 9.45 23.24 4.41
CA PRO A 393 8.28 24.10 4.29
C PRO A 393 7.06 23.62 5.11
N PHE A 394 7.21 22.59 5.93
CA PHE A 394 6.14 21.96 6.72
C PHE A 394 6.67 21.44 8.06
N GLU A 395 5.76 21.12 8.98
CA GLU A 395 6.11 20.57 10.29
C GLU A 395 6.67 19.14 10.19
N ALA A 396 7.66 18.84 11.01
CA ALA A 396 8.28 17.52 11.09
C ALA A 396 7.35 16.49 11.74
N THR A 397 7.31 15.28 11.17
CA THR A 397 6.47 14.18 11.68
C THR A 397 7.11 13.44 12.85
N ALA A 398 6.29 12.68 13.58
CA ALA A 398 6.76 11.79 14.64
C ALA A 398 7.85 10.81 14.17
N SER A 399 7.75 10.30 12.94
CA SER A 399 8.78 9.43 12.33
C SER A 399 10.14 10.11 12.19
N MET A 400 10.16 11.39 11.80
CA MET A 400 11.38 12.17 11.63
C MET A 400 12.05 12.46 12.97
N TRP A 401 11.25 12.88 13.96
CA TRP A 401 11.72 13.07 15.33
C TRP A 401 12.23 11.77 15.95
N GLY A 402 11.53 10.65 15.73
CA GLY A 402 11.96 9.32 16.17
C GLY A 402 13.27 8.88 15.51
N SER A 403 13.45 9.14 14.22
CA SER A 403 14.68 8.84 13.48
C SER A 403 15.86 9.68 14.01
N LEU A 404 15.65 10.97 14.25
CA LEU A 404 16.65 11.86 14.83
C LEU A 404 17.01 11.44 16.26
N LEU A 405 16.01 11.16 17.10
CA LEU A 405 16.18 10.71 18.48
C LEU A 405 16.99 9.41 18.57
N GLY A 406 16.66 8.43 17.72
CA GLY A 406 17.39 7.18 17.61
C GLY A 406 18.85 7.39 17.19
N SER A 407 19.09 8.33 16.26
CA SER A 407 20.41 8.69 15.78
C SER A 407 21.25 9.40 16.84
N CYS A 408 20.66 10.34 17.60
CA CYS A 408 21.32 11.00 18.72
C CYS A 408 21.76 10.03 19.81
N ARG A 409 20.97 8.97 20.05
CA ARG A 409 21.31 7.91 21.01
C ARG A 409 22.53 7.10 20.57
N ILE A 410 22.65 6.81 19.26
CA ILE A 410 23.75 6.01 18.71
C ILE A 410 25.03 6.85 18.62
N HIS A 411 24.92 8.08 18.13
CA HIS A 411 26.07 8.94 17.82
C HIS A 411 26.43 9.95 18.93
N GLY A 412 25.70 9.94 20.05
CA GLY A 412 26.05 10.70 21.24
C GLY A 412 25.78 12.20 21.16
N ASN A 413 24.53 12.61 20.96
CA ASN A 413 24.11 14.04 20.99
C ASN A 413 22.93 14.26 21.97
N PRO A 414 23.17 14.41 23.28
CA PRO A 414 22.12 14.44 24.29
C PRO A 414 21.23 15.69 24.23
N GLU A 415 21.77 16.84 23.83
CA GLU A 415 21.02 18.09 23.72
C GLU A 415 19.95 17.99 22.63
N LEU A 416 20.33 17.52 21.45
CA LEU A 416 19.38 17.32 20.36
C LEU A 416 18.42 16.17 20.63
N ALA A 417 18.88 15.12 21.34
CA ALA A 417 18.02 14.04 21.80
C ALA A 417 16.88 14.58 22.68
N LYS A 418 17.16 15.51 23.61
CA LYS A 418 16.15 16.12 24.47
C LYS A 418 15.11 16.92 23.69
N ILE A 419 15.54 17.66 22.66
CA ILE A 419 14.64 18.42 21.79
C ILE A 419 13.72 17.47 20.99
N ALA A 420 14.32 16.46 20.33
CA ALA A 420 13.56 15.50 19.53
C ALA A 420 12.56 14.71 20.39
N ALA A 421 12.96 14.33 21.60
CA ALA A 421 12.12 13.72 22.62
C ALA A 421 10.90 14.58 22.98
N GLY A 422 11.10 15.87 23.24
CA GLY A 422 10.02 16.80 23.61
C GLY A 422 8.96 16.93 22.51
N HIS A 423 9.38 17.08 21.25
CA HIS A 423 8.46 17.13 20.11
C HIS A 423 7.71 15.81 19.92
N LEU A 424 8.40 14.67 20.07
CA LEU A 424 7.77 13.35 19.93
C LEU A 424 6.70 13.10 21.01
N PHE A 425 6.93 13.59 22.23
CA PHE A 425 5.96 13.52 23.33
C PHE A 425 4.70 14.37 23.04
N GLN A 426 4.85 15.54 22.43
CA GLN A 426 3.72 16.39 22.04
C GLN A 426 2.89 15.75 20.91
N LEU A 427 3.54 15.10 19.95
CA LEU A 427 2.88 14.49 18.80
C LEU A 427 2.22 13.14 19.13
N GLU A 428 2.87 12.29 19.92
CA GLU A 428 2.41 10.94 20.24
C GLU A 428 2.53 10.62 21.75
N PRO A 429 1.72 11.28 22.60
CA PRO A 429 1.86 11.18 24.06
C PRO A 429 1.61 9.79 24.65
N TYR A 430 0.92 8.91 23.91
CA TYR A 430 0.55 7.56 24.35
C TYR A 430 1.32 6.45 23.63
N ASN A 431 2.29 6.76 22.78
CA ASN A 431 3.09 5.74 22.09
C ASN A 431 4.13 5.13 23.05
N ALA A 432 3.92 3.87 23.44
CA ALA A 432 4.80 3.15 24.35
C ALA A 432 6.24 3.04 23.87
N ALA A 433 6.48 2.85 22.56
CA ALA A 433 7.83 2.71 22.02
C ALA A 433 8.62 4.01 22.19
N ASN A 434 7.97 5.14 21.92
CA ASN A 434 8.56 6.48 22.09
C ASN A 434 8.83 6.77 23.57
N LEU A 435 7.90 6.44 24.47
CA LEU A 435 8.08 6.64 25.91
C LEU A 435 9.20 5.77 26.51
N VAL A 436 9.38 4.55 26.01
CA VAL A 436 10.50 3.67 26.41
C VAL A 436 11.83 4.25 25.91
N LEU A 437 11.90 4.67 24.63
CA LEU A 437 13.10 5.30 24.08
C LEU A 437 13.47 6.58 24.84
N LEU A 438 12.45 7.38 25.18
CA LEU A 438 12.57 8.58 26.00
C LEU A 438 13.14 8.27 27.39
N SER A 439 12.56 7.29 28.09
CA SER A 439 13.03 6.84 29.41
C SER A 439 14.49 6.37 29.37
N ASN A 440 14.91 5.68 28.31
CA ASN A 440 16.28 5.17 28.19
C ASN A 440 17.28 6.30 27.96
N ILE A 441 16.91 7.31 27.18
CA ILE A 441 17.77 8.48 26.91
C ILE A 441 17.92 9.34 28.16
N TYR A 442 16.83 9.62 28.89
CA TYR A 442 16.92 10.35 30.15
C TYR A 442 17.71 9.60 31.22
N ALA A 443 17.62 8.27 31.25
CA ALA A 443 18.46 7.45 32.12
C ALA A 443 19.95 7.57 31.75
N ALA A 444 20.29 7.52 30.46
CA ALA A 444 21.67 7.69 29.99
C ALA A 444 22.24 9.09 30.28
N SER A 445 21.39 10.12 30.32
CA SER A 445 21.76 11.49 30.69
C SER A 445 21.59 11.81 32.19
N ALA A 446 21.41 10.79 33.04
CA ALA A 446 21.24 10.91 34.50
C ALA A 446 20.09 11.83 34.97
N ASN A 447 19.08 12.07 34.12
CA ASN A 447 17.93 12.92 34.45
C ASN A 447 16.75 12.08 34.99
N TRP A 448 16.86 11.65 36.24
CA TRP A 448 15.93 10.71 36.87
C TRP A 448 14.50 11.23 37.04
N GLY A 449 14.30 12.55 37.12
CA GLY A 449 12.96 13.14 37.24
C GLY A 449 12.08 12.85 36.01
N GLU A 450 12.63 13.05 34.81
CA GLU A 450 11.95 12.78 33.54
C GLU A 450 11.77 11.28 33.27
N VAL A 451 12.72 10.44 33.72
CA VAL A 451 12.57 8.97 33.69
C VAL A 451 11.34 8.51 34.47
N ILE A 452 11.16 9.05 35.68
CA ILE A 452 10.02 8.71 36.54
C ILE A 452 8.72 9.18 35.89
N MET A 453 8.69 10.38 35.30
CA MET A 453 7.52 10.90 34.58
C MET A 453 7.16 10.02 33.39
N ALA A 454 8.11 9.68 32.52
CA ALA A 454 7.90 8.81 31.36
C ALA A 454 7.40 7.42 31.77
N ARG A 455 7.98 6.81 32.81
CA ARG A 455 7.54 5.50 33.35
C ARG A 455 6.16 5.56 33.98
N LYS A 456 5.79 6.68 34.64
CA LYS A 456 4.46 6.88 35.22
C LYS A 456 3.39 6.98 34.13
N ILE A 457 3.68 7.71 33.05
CA ILE A 457 2.78 7.81 31.88
C ILE A 457 2.63 6.44 31.21
N LEU A 458 3.73 5.69 31.05
CA LEU A 458 3.69 4.33 30.48
C LEU A 458 2.82 3.37 31.31
N LYS A 459 2.87 3.45 32.65
CA LYS A 459 2.00 2.65 33.53
C LYS A 459 0.54 3.11 33.47
N GLY A 460 0.29 4.40 33.32
CA GLY A 460 -1.06 4.97 33.25
C GLY A 460 -1.76 4.82 31.89
N SER A 461 -1.00 4.68 30.80
CA SER A 461 -1.55 4.60 29.44
C SER A 461 -2.11 3.23 29.06
N GLY A 462 -1.92 2.20 29.90
CA GLY A 462 -2.32 0.82 29.58
C GLY A 462 -1.59 0.21 28.38
N ALA A 463 -0.59 0.90 27.83
CA ALA A 463 0.12 0.49 26.63
C ALA A 463 1.03 -0.72 26.95
N LYS A 464 0.67 -1.89 26.41
CA LYS A 464 1.44 -3.13 26.60
C LYS A 464 2.71 -3.08 25.76
N LYS A 465 3.87 -3.35 26.39
CA LYS A 465 5.12 -3.60 25.67
C LYS A 465 4.93 -4.82 24.77
N GLU A 466 5.04 -4.63 23.46
CA GLU A 466 4.96 -5.73 22.52
C GLU A 466 6.16 -6.66 22.72
N THR A 467 5.88 -7.95 22.97
CA THR A 467 6.94 -8.96 23.16
C THR A 467 7.56 -9.31 21.82
N GLY A 468 8.90 -9.33 21.74
CA GLY A 468 9.61 -9.77 20.55
C GLY A 468 9.38 -11.25 20.27
N LYS A 469 8.86 -11.56 19.08
CA LYS A 469 8.56 -12.91 18.60
C LYS A 469 9.19 -13.10 17.23
N SER A 470 9.84 -14.24 17.02
CA SER A 470 10.31 -14.66 15.70
C SER A 470 9.56 -15.91 15.26
N TRP A 471 9.30 -16.03 13.96
CA TRP A 471 8.65 -17.23 13.43
C TRP A 471 9.23 -17.67 12.11
N ILE A 472 9.11 -18.97 11.86
CA ILE A 472 9.55 -19.66 10.65
C ILE A 472 8.47 -20.65 10.23
N GLU A 473 8.25 -20.75 8.93
CA GLU A 473 7.30 -21.70 8.35
C GLU A 473 8.04 -22.92 7.80
N VAL A 474 7.71 -24.11 8.32
CA VAL A 474 8.31 -25.38 7.89
C VAL A 474 7.20 -26.39 7.61
N LYS A 475 7.19 -26.96 6.40
CA LYS A 475 6.18 -27.95 5.96
C LYS A 475 4.72 -27.50 6.17
N GLY A 476 4.43 -26.21 5.93
CA GLY A 476 3.09 -25.63 6.07
C GLY A 476 2.64 -25.39 7.52
N LYS A 477 3.55 -25.50 8.49
CA LYS A 477 3.29 -25.14 9.89
C LYS A 477 4.15 -23.96 10.29
N VAL A 478 3.53 -22.95 10.92
CA VAL A 478 4.23 -21.81 11.50
C VAL A 478 4.73 -22.19 12.91
N HIS A 479 6.02 -22.02 13.13
CA HIS A 479 6.68 -22.21 14.42
C HIS A 479 7.10 -20.85 14.96
N ILE A 480 6.58 -20.49 16.14
CA ILE A 480 6.82 -19.20 16.80
C ILE A 480 7.75 -19.42 17.99
N PHE A 481 8.69 -18.50 18.18
CA PHE A 481 9.67 -18.50 19.25
C PHE A 481 9.64 -17.16 19.99
N VAL A 482 9.67 -17.22 21.32
CA VAL A 482 9.93 -16.08 22.20
C VAL A 482 11.30 -16.21 22.88
N VAL A 483 11.80 -15.11 23.45
CA VAL A 483 13.04 -15.14 24.25
C VAL A 483 12.83 -16.09 25.44
N GLY A 484 13.75 -17.05 25.59
CA GLY A 484 13.65 -18.07 26.66
C GLY A 484 12.55 -19.11 26.45
N GLU A 485 12.18 -19.38 25.19
CA GLU A 485 11.18 -20.40 24.80
C GLU A 485 11.36 -21.75 25.51
N ARG A 486 10.26 -22.35 25.97
CA ARG A 486 10.28 -23.68 26.63
C ARG A 486 9.18 -24.61 26.14
N GLU A 487 8.18 -24.11 25.41
CA GLU A 487 6.98 -24.87 25.06
C GLU A 487 7.14 -25.65 23.74
N HIS A 488 8.17 -25.33 22.95
CA HIS A 488 8.39 -25.99 21.67
C HIS A 488 8.80 -27.47 21.84
N CYS A 489 8.15 -28.39 21.10
CA CYS A 489 8.36 -29.84 21.25
C CYS A 489 9.79 -30.34 20.98
N LYS A 490 10.63 -29.53 20.32
CA LYS A 490 12.04 -29.83 20.02
C LYS A 490 13.02 -28.85 20.67
N ILE A 491 12.61 -28.19 21.75
CA ILE A 491 13.39 -27.08 22.32
C ILE A 491 14.78 -27.51 22.81
N SER A 492 14.92 -28.72 23.37
CA SER A 492 16.22 -29.30 23.77
C SER A 492 17.20 -29.38 22.60
N ASP A 493 16.73 -29.90 21.48
CA ASP A 493 17.54 -30.10 20.28
C ASP A 493 17.91 -28.76 19.63
N ILE A 494 16.99 -27.79 19.68
CA ILE A 494 17.22 -26.42 19.20
C ILE A 494 18.32 -25.75 20.04
N TYR A 495 18.26 -25.88 21.36
CA TYR A 495 19.30 -25.33 22.24
C TYR A 495 20.66 -25.99 22.02
N ALA A 496 20.71 -27.32 21.90
CA ALA A 496 21.95 -28.03 21.59
C ALA A 496 22.56 -27.55 20.26
N LYS A 497 21.73 -27.43 19.20
CA LYS A 497 22.23 -26.94 17.91
C LYS A 497 22.70 -25.49 17.96
N MET A 498 22.06 -24.67 18.78
CA MET A 498 22.43 -23.27 18.97
C MET A 498 23.76 -23.14 19.74
N GLU A 499 23.99 -24.01 20.72
CA GLU A 499 25.25 -24.10 21.46
C GLU A 499 26.41 -24.55 20.55
N ASP A 500 26.21 -25.57 19.71
CA ASP A 500 27.19 -25.99 18.69
C ASP A 500 27.59 -24.82 17.78
N LEU A 501 26.60 -24.07 17.28
CA LEU A 501 26.84 -22.92 16.41
C LEU A 501 27.57 -21.79 17.13
N ILE A 502 27.25 -21.52 18.39
CA ILE A 502 27.96 -20.52 19.19
C ILE A 502 29.42 -20.93 19.38
N ASN A 503 29.68 -22.20 19.68
CA ASN A 503 31.03 -22.71 19.87
C ASN A 503 31.88 -22.56 18.59
N GLU A 504 31.34 -22.97 17.43
CA GLU A 504 31.97 -22.75 16.12
C GLU A 504 32.20 -21.26 15.82
N MET A 505 31.26 -20.39 16.20
CA MET A 505 31.41 -18.93 16.03
C MET A 505 32.48 -18.33 16.93
N THR A 506 32.62 -18.81 18.17
CA THR A 506 33.64 -18.32 19.10
C THR A 506 35.06 -18.65 18.63
N GLU A 507 35.26 -19.80 17.99
CA GLU A 507 36.54 -20.14 17.33
C GLU A 507 36.89 -19.16 16.20
N LEU A 508 35.88 -18.59 15.55
CA LEU A 508 36.02 -17.56 14.50
C LEU A 508 36.04 -16.12 15.05
N GLY A 509 36.11 -15.94 16.37
CA GLY A 509 36.26 -14.65 17.03
C GLY A 509 34.95 -13.90 17.33
N TYR A 510 33.80 -14.57 17.31
CA TYR A 510 32.52 -13.96 17.73
C TYR A 510 32.56 -13.59 19.23
N ARG A 511 32.15 -12.37 19.55
CA ARG A 511 31.87 -11.91 20.92
C ARG A 511 30.46 -11.34 20.97
N THR A 512 29.67 -11.76 21.96
CA THR A 512 28.34 -11.24 22.21
C THR A 512 28.41 -9.76 22.57
N ASP A 513 27.70 -8.91 21.82
CA ASP A 513 27.65 -7.48 22.13
C ASP A 513 26.60 -7.19 23.22
N THR A 514 27.03 -7.12 24.47
CA THR A 514 26.18 -6.85 25.64
C THR A 514 25.55 -5.46 25.62
N ARG A 515 26.05 -4.53 24.80
CA ARG A 515 25.45 -3.19 24.62
C ARG A 515 24.09 -3.22 23.93
N CYS A 516 23.79 -4.32 23.24
CA CYS A 516 22.51 -4.53 22.58
C CYS A 516 21.37 -4.88 23.54
N ASP A 517 21.67 -5.31 24.77
CA ASP A 517 20.66 -5.64 25.77
C ASP A 517 20.41 -4.47 26.75
N LEU A 518 19.19 -3.92 26.66
CA LEU A 518 18.72 -2.78 27.46
C LEU A 518 18.07 -3.19 28.79
N HIS A 519 18.07 -4.47 29.16
CA HIS A 519 17.56 -4.92 30.45
C HIS A 519 18.52 -4.50 31.56
N ASP A 520 17.94 -4.21 32.73
CA ASP A 520 18.68 -3.82 33.94
C ASP A 520 19.09 -5.07 34.72
N VAL A 521 19.97 -5.88 34.11
CA VAL A 521 20.54 -7.12 34.64
C VAL A 521 22.06 -7.10 34.51
N LYS A 522 22.76 -7.94 35.28
CA LYS A 522 24.23 -8.00 35.27
C LYS A 522 24.76 -8.35 33.88
N GLU A 523 25.97 -7.91 33.51
CA GLU A 523 26.53 -8.13 32.16
C GLU A 523 26.60 -9.62 31.78
N ASP A 524 26.86 -10.50 32.74
CA ASP A 524 26.87 -11.96 32.52
C ASP A 524 25.47 -12.51 32.19
N GLU A 525 24.42 -11.98 32.82
CA GLU A 525 23.02 -12.34 32.55
C GLU A 525 22.53 -11.78 31.21
N LYS A 526 23.06 -10.62 30.78
CA LYS A 526 22.82 -10.08 29.43
C LYS A 526 23.38 -11.01 28.36
N GLY A 527 24.60 -11.52 28.57
CA GLY A 527 25.22 -12.49 27.66
C GLY A 527 24.35 -13.73 27.44
N GLU A 528 23.82 -14.32 28.51
CA GLU A 528 22.94 -15.49 28.44
C GLU A 528 21.58 -15.19 27.79
N LEU A 529 20.96 -14.05 28.08
CA LEU A 529 19.69 -13.66 27.46
C LEU A 529 19.84 -13.44 25.94
N LEU A 530 20.97 -12.86 25.50
CA LEU A 530 21.29 -12.66 24.09
C LEU A 530 21.48 -13.98 23.33
N LYS A 531 21.95 -15.05 23.98
CA LYS A 531 22.05 -16.39 23.35
C LYS A 531 20.67 -16.95 22.99
N HIS A 532 19.67 -16.66 23.81
CA HIS A 532 18.32 -17.22 23.67
C HIS A 532 17.32 -16.27 22.98
N HIS A 533 17.82 -15.34 22.17
CA HIS A 533 16.98 -14.51 21.32
C HIS A 533 16.16 -15.35 20.34
N SER A 534 14.89 -14.98 20.18
CA SER A 534 13.92 -15.67 19.32
C SER A 534 14.40 -15.89 17.88
N GLU A 535 15.19 -14.94 17.36
CA GLU A 535 15.79 -14.97 16.04
C GLU A 535 16.78 -16.13 15.89
N LYS A 536 17.65 -16.31 16.90
CA LYS A 536 18.66 -17.37 16.93
C LYS A 536 18.01 -18.75 17.06
N LEU A 537 16.96 -18.86 17.88
CA LEU A 537 16.17 -20.07 18.02
C LEU A 537 15.48 -20.46 16.70
N ALA A 538 14.88 -19.49 16.01
CA ALA A 538 14.27 -19.71 14.71
C ALA A 538 15.29 -20.17 13.67
N LEU A 539 16.51 -19.62 13.69
CA LEU A 539 17.60 -20.07 12.81
C LEU A 539 18.02 -21.51 13.11
N ALA A 540 18.28 -21.84 14.37
CA ALA A 540 18.70 -23.19 14.77
C ALA A 540 17.63 -24.23 14.35
N PHE A 541 16.36 -23.94 14.60
CA PHE A 541 15.26 -24.78 14.13
C PHE A 541 15.21 -24.91 12.60
N GLY A 542 15.42 -23.81 11.87
CA GLY A 542 15.50 -23.78 10.42
C GLY A 542 16.62 -24.65 9.86
N LEU A 543 17.81 -24.59 10.46
CA LEU A 543 18.97 -25.41 10.08
C LEU A 543 18.73 -26.90 10.29
N MET A 544 18.02 -27.27 11.36
CA MET A 544 17.68 -28.66 11.65
C MET A 544 16.58 -29.22 10.74
N SER A 545 15.63 -28.36 10.34
CA SER A 545 14.39 -28.83 9.72
C SER A 545 14.34 -28.67 8.19
N LEU A 546 15.19 -27.80 7.62
CA LEU A 546 15.20 -27.49 6.19
C LEU A 546 16.42 -28.11 5.46
N PRO A 547 16.22 -28.72 4.28
CA PRO A 547 17.29 -29.29 3.46
C PRO A 547 18.44 -28.31 3.15
N CYS A 548 19.67 -28.81 3.03
CA CYS A 548 20.94 -28.06 2.89
C CYS A 548 21.01 -26.93 1.85
N LYS A 549 20.09 -26.83 0.89
CA LYS A 549 20.14 -25.83 -0.20
C LYS A 549 19.00 -24.80 -0.15
N ILE A 550 18.04 -24.94 0.77
CA ILE A 550 16.88 -24.04 0.81
C ILE A 550 17.20 -22.81 1.68
N PRO A 551 16.92 -21.58 1.24
CA PRO A 551 17.12 -20.41 2.09
C PRO A 551 16.26 -20.47 3.35
N ILE A 552 16.82 -20.07 4.50
CA ILE A 552 16.09 -20.03 5.77
C ILE A 552 15.41 -18.67 5.87
N ARG A 553 14.08 -18.64 6.02
CA ARG A 553 13.30 -17.40 6.13
C ARG A 553 12.78 -17.23 7.55
N ILE A 554 13.15 -16.13 8.18
CA ILE A 554 12.75 -15.81 9.56
C ILE A 554 12.05 -14.46 9.55
N ASN A 555 10.87 -14.39 10.15
CA ASN A 555 10.16 -13.13 10.36
C ASN A 555 10.28 -12.71 11.83
N LYS A 556 10.34 -11.40 12.07
CA LYS A 556 10.40 -10.77 13.39
C LYS A 556 9.43 -9.60 13.43
N ASN A 557 8.64 -9.48 14.50
CA ASN A 557 7.71 -8.36 14.69
C ASN A 557 8.39 -7.04 15.09
N LEU A 558 9.63 -7.09 15.59
CA LEU A 558 10.44 -5.94 16.00
C LEU A 558 11.69 -5.80 15.12
N ARG A 559 12.41 -4.68 15.27
CA ARG A 559 13.75 -4.53 14.67
C ARG A 559 14.70 -5.56 15.28
N VAL A 560 15.40 -6.30 14.43
CA VAL A 560 16.45 -7.25 14.85
C VAL A 560 17.54 -6.47 15.60
N CYS A 561 18.13 -7.00 16.67
CA CYS A 561 19.25 -6.33 17.37
C CYS A 561 20.59 -6.52 16.65
N GLY A 562 21.59 -5.66 16.94
CA GLY A 562 22.91 -5.70 16.30
C GLY A 562 23.67 -7.01 16.54
N ASP A 563 23.50 -7.60 17.73
CA ASP A 563 24.06 -8.92 18.06
C ASP A 563 23.45 -10.03 17.20
N CYS A 564 22.10 -10.10 17.10
CA CYS A 564 21.43 -11.04 16.22
C CYS A 564 21.81 -10.84 14.75
N HIS A 565 21.94 -9.59 14.29
CA HIS A 565 22.39 -9.29 12.93
C HIS A 565 23.80 -9.84 12.66
N SER A 566 24.74 -9.59 13.58
CA SER A 566 26.11 -10.10 13.51
C SER A 566 26.19 -11.63 13.58
N PHE A 567 25.36 -12.23 14.42
CA PHE A 567 25.22 -13.68 14.55
C PHE A 567 24.73 -14.31 13.24
N MET A 568 23.67 -13.77 12.63
CA MET A 568 23.13 -14.27 11.35
C MET A 568 24.18 -14.18 10.22
N LYS A 569 24.97 -13.10 10.23
CA LYS A 569 26.07 -12.92 9.28
C LYS A 569 27.10 -14.05 9.41
N LEU A 570 27.61 -14.30 10.62
CA LEU A 570 28.57 -15.39 10.86
C LEU A 570 27.96 -16.77 10.58
N ALA A 571 26.70 -16.99 10.96
CA ALA A 571 25.99 -18.23 10.67
C ALA A 571 25.91 -18.52 9.17
N SER A 572 25.63 -17.50 8.34
CA SER A 572 25.60 -17.66 6.87
C SER A 572 26.96 -18.07 6.31
N ARG A 573 28.07 -17.62 6.91
CA ARG A 573 29.44 -17.98 6.53
C ARG A 573 29.78 -19.42 6.91
N ILE A 574 29.48 -19.81 8.15
CA ILE A 574 29.78 -21.14 8.70
C ILE A 574 28.97 -22.22 7.98
N THR A 575 27.66 -21.99 7.84
CA THR A 575 26.74 -22.99 7.27
C THR A 575 26.72 -22.98 5.75
N GLY A 576 27.23 -21.93 5.11
CA GLY A 576 27.11 -21.70 3.67
C GLY A 576 25.66 -21.50 3.21
N ARG A 577 24.72 -21.25 4.13
CA ARG A 577 23.29 -21.07 3.84
C ARG A 577 22.93 -19.61 3.69
N GLU A 578 22.08 -19.34 2.71
CA GLU A 578 21.38 -18.06 2.64
C GLU A 578 20.33 -17.99 3.77
N ILE A 579 20.39 -16.91 4.56
CA ILE A 579 19.46 -16.63 5.64
C ILE A 579 18.79 -15.29 5.33
N ILE A 580 17.48 -15.30 5.27
CA ILE A 580 16.66 -14.13 4.98
C ILE A 580 15.87 -13.78 6.24
N VAL A 581 16.18 -12.65 6.85
CA VAL A 581 15.47 -12.17 8.04
C VAL A 581 14.66 -10.94 7.69
N ARG A 582 13.34 -11.02 7.90
CA ARG A 582 12.43 -9.88 7.80
C ARG A 582 12.22 -9.30 9.21
N ASP A 583 12.59 -8.05 9.41
CA ASP A 583 12.15 -7.27 10.57
C ASP A 583 10.84 -6.52 10.29
N LEU A 584 10.47 -5.51 11.10
CA LEU A 584 9.26 -4.68 10.95
C LEU A 584 8.77 -4.57 9.50
N ASN A 585 9.64 -4.13 8.59
CA ASN A 585 9.35 -4.11 7.16
C ASN A 585 10.58 -4.27 6.26
N ARG A 586 11.78 -4.58 6.78
CA ARG A 586 13.01 -4.66 5.98
C ARG A 586 13.52 -6.09 5.94
N PHE A 587 14.10 -6.46 4.80
CA PHE A 587 14.77 -7.75 4.65
C PHE A 587 16.28 -7.58 4.72
N HIS A 588 16.89 -8.47 5.51
CA HIS A 588 18.31 -8.67 5.62
C HIS A 588 18.62 -10.01 4.98
N HIS A 589 19.37 -9.99 3.88
CA HIS A 589 19.85 -11.19 3.22
C HIS A 589 21.28 -11.45 3.63
N PHE A 590 21.48 -12.49 4.43
CA PHE A 590 22.80 -12.92 4.88
C PHE A 590 23.32 -14.04 3.99
N SER A 591 24.46 -13.82 3.36
CA SER A 591 25.12 -14.79 2.51
C SER A 591 26.64 -14.64 2.60
N GLY A 592 27.34 -15.76 2.81
CA GLY A 592 28.80 -15.80 2.83
C GLY A 592 29.47 -14.90 3.86
N GLY A 593 28.79 -14.53 4.95
CA GLY A 593 29.33 -13.58 5.93
C GLY A 593 29.13 -12.11 5.59
N SER A 594 28.24 -11.81 4.65
CA SER A 594 27.82 -10.44 4.31
C SER A 594 26.32 -10.28 4.44
N CYS A 595 25.83 -9.04 4.62
CA CYS A 595 24.41 -8.71 4.62
C CYS A 595 24.09 -7.70 3.51
N SER A 596 22.91 -7.79 2.89
CA SER A 596 22.44 -6.83 1.89
C SER A 596 22.41 -5.38 2.39
N CYS A 597 22.24 -5.15 3.71
CA CYS A 597 22.26 -3.82 4.32
C CYS A 597 23.68 -3.22 4.48
N ARG A 598 24.75 -3.97 4.14
CA ARG A 598 26.15 -3.52 4.28
C ARG A 598 26.56 -3.16 5.71
N ASP A 599 26.02 -3.88 6.69
CA ASP A 599 26.20 -3.63 8.13
C ASP A 599 25.69 -2.24 8.59
N PHE A 600 24.92 -1.55 7.75
CA PHE A 600 24.23 -0.30 8.10
C PHE A 600 22.90 -0.64 8.78
N TRP A 601 23.02 -1.18 10.00
CA TRP A 601 21.92 -1.76 10.77
C TRP A 601 21.06 -0.72 11.48
#